data_AF-A0A258JY83-F1
#
_entry.id   AF-A0A258JY83-F1
#
_cell.length_a   1.000
_cell.length_b   1.000
_cell.length_c   1.000
_cell.angle_alpha   90.00
_cell.angle_beta   90.00
_cell.angle_gamma   90.00
#
_symmetry.space_group_name_H-M   'P 1'
#
loop_
_entity.id
_entity.type
_entity.pdbx_description
1 polymer ?
#
loop_
_entity_poly.entity_id
_entity_poly.type
_entity_poly.pdbx_seq_one_letter_code
_entity_poly.pdbx_strand_id
1 'polypeptide(L)' 'MSERTPVCTLEELGRLDEAEISEGYRDGNDGLPEPGGNRSESYWHGWRNGAVDGGYREKDEAQAEVARLWVARQREASS' A
#
# COMPACT_ATOMS: atom_id res chain seq x y z
N MET A 1 -7.47 -7.24 -14.58
CA MET A 1 -6.19 -6.61 -14.20
C MET A 1 -6.47 -5.14 -14.10
N SER A 2 -6.46 -4.56 -12.89
CA SER A 2 -6.70 -3.14 -12.75
C SER A 2 -5.49 -2.37 -13.29
N GLU A 3 -5.70 -1.38 -14.14
CA GLU A 3 -4.65 -0.51 -14.72
C GLU A 3 -4.03 0.46 -13.68
N ARG A 4 -3.99 0.07 -12.40
CA ARG A 4 -3.49 0.94 -11.34
C ARG A 4 -1.98 0.88 -11.28
N THR A 5 -1.36 2.06 -11.24
CA THR A 5 0.08 2.20 -11.06
C THR A 5 0.40 2.12 -9.56
N PRO A 6 1.27 1.20 -9.13
CA PRO A 6 1.78 1.20 -7.76
C PRO A 6 2.41 2.54 -7.35
N VAL A 7 2.16 2.96 -6.11
CA VAL A 7 2.92 4.03 -5.46
C VAL A 7 4.37 3.60 -5.31
N CYS A 8 5.31 4.45 -5.71
CA CYS A 8 6.75 4.18 -5.69
C CYS A 8 7.55 5.26 -4.93
N THR A 9 6.94 6.39 -4.57
CA THR A 9 7.61 7.51 -3.92
C THR A 9 6.92 7.95 -2.61
N LEU A 10 7.65 8.67 -1.75
CA LEU A 10 7.08 9.26 -0.53
C LEU A 10 6.09 10.38 -0.80
N GLU A 11 6.26 11.08 -1.93
CA GLU A 11 5.35 12.16 -2.34
C GLU A 11 3.99 11.58 -2.76
N GLU A 12 3.98 10.51 -3.54
CA GLU A 12 2.76 9.77 -3.87
C GLU A 12 2.12 9.18 -2.61
N LEU A 13 2.92 8.58 -1.73
CA LEU A 13 2.42 8.02 -0.47
C LEU A 13 1.75 9.09 0.39
N GLY A 14 2.34 10.29 0.47
CA GLY A 14 1.80 11.41 1.23
C GLY A 14 0.53 12.05 0.67
N ARG A 15 0.10 11.66 -0.54
CA ARG A 15 -1.19 12.09 -1.13
C ARG A 15 -2.34 11.13 -0.82
N LEU A 16 -2.04 9.95 -0.30
CA LEU A 16 -3.06 8.94 -0.03
C LEU A 16 -3.85 9.27 1.23
N ASP A 17 -5.12 8.86 1.23
CA ASP A 17 -6.00 8.95 2.39
C ASP A 17 -5.72 7.79 3.36
N GLU A 18 -5.30 8.11 4.59
CA GLU A 18 -4.94 7.13 5.61
C GLU A 18 -6.12 6.25 6.06
N ALA A 19 -7.34 6.79 6.07
CA ALA A 19 -8.54 6.04 6.46
C ALA A 19 -8.89 4.99 5.40
N GLU A 20 -8.80 5.36 4.13
CA GLU A 20 -8.99 4.42 3.01
C GLU A 20 -7.86 3.38 2.94
N ILE A 21 -6.60 3.76 3.20
CA ILE A 21 -5.50 2.79 3.35
C ILE A 21 -5.83 1.78 4.45
N SER A 22 -6.30 2.26 5.61
CA SER A 22 -6.63 1.40 6.75
C SER A 22 -7.83 0.48 6.48
N GLU A 23 -8.80 0.92 5.68
CA GLU A 23 -9.89 0.07 5.19
C GLU A 23 -9.36 -1.01 4.24
N GLY A 24 -8.62 -0.60 3.21
CA GLY A 24 -8.04 -1.53 2.24
C GLY A 24 -7.13 -2.56 2.90
N TYR A 25 -6.28 -2.13 3.84
CA TYR A 25 -5.37 -3.02 4.57
C TYR A 25 -6.10 -4.16 5.27
N ARG A 26 -7.18 -3.85 5.99
CA ARG A 26 -7.99 -4.87 6.67
C ARG A 26 -8.56 -5.88 5.68
N ASP A 27 -9.16 -5.38 4.60
CA ASP A 27 -9.76 -6.23 3.56
C ASP A 27 -8.71 -7.11 2.85
N GLY A 28 -7.51 -6.59 2.60
CA GLY A 28 -6.39 -7.35 2.06
C GLY A 28 -5.87 -8.42 3.03
N ASN A 29 -5.74 -8.05 4.31
CA ASN A 29 -5.30 -8.96 5.38
C ASN A 29 -6.31 -10.07 5.68
N ASP A 30 -7.59 -9.86 5.37
CA ASP A 30 -8.64 -10.89 5.45
C ASP A 30 -8.72 -11.76 4.18
N GLY A 31 -7.88 -11.49 3.18
CA GLY A 31 -7.80 -12.26 1.93
C GLY A 31 -8.95 -11.98 0.96
N LEU A 32 -9.60 -10.81 1.04
CA LEU A 32 -10.65 -10.44 0.10
C LEU A 32 -10.09 -10.26 -1.32
N PRO A 33 -10.90 -10.51 -2.37
CA PRO A 33 -10.46 -10.35 -3.75
C PRO A 33 -9.93 -8.95 -4.05
N GLU A 34 -8.98 -8.86 -4.98
CA GLU A 34 -8.42 -7.59 -5.42
C GLU A 34 -9.54 -6.62 -5.87
N PRO A 35 -9.59 -5.39 -5.35
CA PRO A 35 -10.64 -4.46 -5.70
C PRO A 35 -10.54 -4.07 -7.18
N GLY A 36 -11.67 -4.14 -7.88
CA GLY A 36 -11.80 -3.58 -9.23
C GLY A 36 -11.71 -2.05 -9.24
N GLY A 37 -12.00 -1.41 -10.37
CA GLY A 37 -11.88 0.05 -10.57
C GLY A 37 -12.78 0.95 -9.71
N ASN A 38 -13.59 0.40 -8.81
CA ASN A 38 -14.55 1.11 -7.96
C ASN A 38 -13.97 1.61 -6.63
N ARG A 39 -12.68 1.36 -6.37
CA ARG A 39 -11.98 1.79 -5.15
C ARG A 39 -10.88 2.79 -5.48
N SER A 40 -10.53 3.63 -4.52
CA SER A 40 -9.47 4.62 -4.65
C SER A 40 -8.08 3.97 -4.74
N GLU A 41 -7.09 4.77 -5.12
CA GLU A 41 -5.68 4.38 -5.06
C GLU A 41 -5.23 4.14 -3.61
N SER A 42 -5.71 4.96 -2.65
CA SER A 42 -5.44 4.82 -1.21
C SER A 42 -5.88 3.45 -0.70
N TYR A 43 -7.11 3.06 -1.02
CA TYR A 43 -7.65 1.75 -0.66
C TYR A 43 -6.85 0.61 -1.29
N TRP A 44 -6.54 0.71 -2.60
CA TRP A 44 -5.79 -0.34 -3.29
C TRP A 44 -4.35 -0.47 -2.75
N HIS A 45 -3.70 0.64 -2.38
CA HIS A 45 -2.41 0.62 -1.70
C HIS A 45 -2.48 -0.15 -0.37
N GLY A 46 -3.48 0.18 0.47
CA GLY A 46 -3.74 -0.53 1.71
C GLY A 46 -3.96 -2.02 1.49
N TRP A 47 -4.87 -2.38 0.57
CA TRP A 47 -5.20 -3.77 0.23
C TRP A 47 -3.98 -4.57 -0.20
N ARG A 48 -3.10 -3.99 -1.02
CA ARG A 48 -1.86 -4.67 -1.44
C ARG A 48 -0.94 -4.99 -0.26
N ASN A 49 -0.80 -4.07 0.69
CA ASN A 49 0.02 -4.29 1.87
C ASN A 49 -0.60 -5.34 2.80
N GLY A 50 -1.92 -5.26 3.04
CA GLY A 50 -2.65 -6.24 3.82
C GLY A 50 -2.59 -7.65 3.23
N ALA A 51 -2.77 -7.78 1.91
CA ALA A 51 -2.71 -9.08 1.22
C ALA A 51 -1.33 -9.74 1.31
N VAL A 52 -0.25 -8.95 1.35
CA VAL A 52 1.11 -9.45 1.58
C VAL A 52 1.28 -9.92 3.02
N ASP A 53 0.88 -9.10 3.99
CA ASP A 53 1.02 -9.43 5.41
C ASP A 53 0.16 -10.63 5.83
N GLY A 54 -1.03 -10.79 5.21
CA GLY A 54 -1.90 -11.94 5.38
C GLY A 54 -1.42 -13.21 4.65
N GLY A 55 -0.34 -13.13 3.87
CA GLY A 55 0.22 -14.27 3.14
C GLY A 55 -0.54 -14.67 1.87
N TYR A 56 -1.43 -13.81 1.37
CA TYR A 56 -2.22 -14.05 0.16
C TYR A 56 -1.51 -13.57 -1.13
N ARG A 57 -0.43 -12.80 -0.98
CA ARG A 57 0.34 -12.24 -2.10
C ARG A 57 1.81 -12.11 -1.75
N GLU A 58 2.68 -12.21 -2.74
CA GLU A 58 4.07 -11.80 -2.60
C GLU A 58 4.23 -10.28 -2.72
N LYS A 59 5.17 -9.73 -1.95
CA LYS A 59 5.56 -8.33 -2.01
C LYS A 59 6.26 -8.03 -3.34
N ASP A 60 5.84 -6.98 -4.03
CA ASP A 60 6.51 -6.52 -5.25
C ASP A 60 7.55 -5.41 -5.01
N GLU A 61 8.26 -5.05 -6.07
CA GLU A 61 9.35 -4.06 -6.04
C GLU A 61 8.88 -2.67 -5.61
N ALA A 62 7.67 -2.26 -6.00
CA ALA A 62 7.11 -0.96 -5.63
C ALA A 62 6.80 -0.88 -4.13
N GLN A 63 6.18 -1.93 -3.57
CA GLN A 63 5.96 -2.02 -2.12
C GLN A 63 7.30 -2.04 -1.35
N ALA A 64 8.29 -2.77 -1.87
CA ALA A 64 9.62 -2.81 -1.26
C ALA A 64 10.31 -1.44 -1.29
N GLU A 65 10.19 -0.69 -2.39
CA GLU A 65 10.78 0.63 -2.52
C GLU A 65 10.15 1.66 -1.57
N VAL A 66 8.81 1.75 -1.55
CA VAL A 66 8.12 2.66 -0.62
C VAL A 66 8.45 2.33 0.84
N ALA A 67 8.52 1.05 1.21
CA ALA A 67 8.93 0.65 2.56
C ALA A 67 10.36 1.09 2.90
N ARG A 68 11.32 0.94 1.96
CA ARG A 68 12.70 1.42 2.14
C ARG A 68 12.75 2.93 2.35
N LEU A 69 12.06 3.69 1.49
CA LEU A 69 12.02 5.15 1.57
C LEU A 69 11.39 5.62 2.89
N TRP A 70 10.32 4.96 3.34
CA TRP A 70 9.66 5.31 4.60
C TRP A 70 10.58 5.10 5.80
N VAL A 71 11.27 3.96 5.87
CA VAL A 71 12.24 3.68 6.95
C VAL A 71 13.39 4.68 6.94
N ALA A 72 13.89 5.07 5.77
CA ALA A 72 14.94 6.10 5.66
C ALA A 72 14.47 7.44 6.24
N ARG A 73 13.27 7.91 5.85
CA ARG A 73 12.66 9.15 6.37
C ARG A 73 12.51 9.13 7.90
N GLN A 74 12.07 8.02 8.48
CA GLN A 74 11.90 7.89 9.93
C GLN A 74 13.23 8.00 10.70
N ARG A 75 14.32 7.49 10.12
CA ARG A 75 15.67 7.59 10.71
C ARG A 75 16.19 9.02 10.71
N GLU A 76 15.97 9.74 9.60
CA GLU A 76 16.35 11.16 9.49
C GLU A 76 15.57 12.03 10.49
N ALA A 77 14.27 11.78 10.67
CA ALA A 77 13.44 12.52 11.62
C ALA A 77 13.77 12.24 13.10
N SER A 78 14.49 11.15 13.39
CA SER A 78 14.87 10.74 14.74
C SER A 78 16.31 11.15 15.11
N SER A 79 17.02 11.85 14.21
CA SER A 79 18.41 12.32 14.38
C SER A 79 18.45 13.80 14.71
#